data_AF-B8LZI0-F1
#
_entry.id   AF-B8LZI0-F1
#
_cell.length_a   1.000
_cell.length_b   1.000
_cell.length_c   1.000
_cell.angle_alpha   90.00
_cell.angle_beta   90.00
_cell.angle_gamma   90.00
#
_symmetry.space_group_name_H-M   'P 1'
#
loop_
_entity.id
_entity.type
_entity.pdbx_description
1 polymer ?
#
loop_
_entity_poly.entity_id
_entity_poly.type
_entity_poly.pdbx_seq_one_letter_code
_entity_poly.pdbx_strand_id
1 'polypeptide(L)'
;MIFTLATHLTLFVRLALSQIENPITMPSPTTTLDVTMLNANSQQTPSSHYAVSTALCGDQRLGPTALPSHTLINSMLVNYHPSGMECPQGYRDAWINYTGIATSPPLHGFKMFPNGTQIMSRVTIPNNIYIVRFGDPNCTYVSPAGTPYEHRAIPPSNLVRRSANGTVYGRILTLTEIEVENGTIAP
;
A
#
# COMPACT_ATOMS: atom_id res chain seq x y z
N MET A 1 -4.69 -26.65 71.40
CA MET A 1 -4.72 -25.43 70.57
C MET A 1 -5.12 -25.82 69.17
N ILE A 2 -6.20 -25.20 68.71
CA ILE A 2 -6.95 -25.50 67.49
C ILE A 2 -6.25 -24.81 66.32
N PHE A 3 -5.89 -25.55 65.27
CA PHE A 3 -5.61 -24.96 63.95
C PHE A 3 -6.58 -25.57 62.95
N THR A 4 -7.67 -24.85 62.73
CA THR A 4 -8.63 -25.01 61.65
C THR A 4 -7.97 -24.58 60.35
N LEU A 5 -7.65 -25.53 59.47
CA LEU A 5 -7.25 -25.23 58.09
C LEU A 5 -8.53 -25.19 57.25
N ALA A 6 -8.94 -23.98 56.89
CA ALA A 6 -10.11 -23.72 56.08
C ALA A 6 -9.90 -24.28 54.65
N THR A 7 -10.80 -25.17 54.26
CA THR A 7 -10.99 -25.60 52.88
C THR A 7 -11.59 -24.45 52.07
N HIS A 8 -10.85 -23.95 51.07
CA HIS A 8 -11.41 -23.09 50.04
C HIS A 8 -11.60 -23.88 48.75
N LEU A 9 -12.86 -24.24 48.57
CA LEU A 9 -13.50 -24.75 47.37
C LEU A 9 -13.58 -23.61 46.35
N THR A 10 -12.66 -23.54 45.39
CA THR A 10 -12.77 -22.58 44.28
C THR A 10 -13.60 -23.22 43.16
N LEU A 11 -14.83 -22.71 43.03
CA LEU A 11 -15.82 -23.06 42.03
C LEU A 11 -15.30 -22.72 40.61
N PHE A 12 -15.08 -23.74 39.77
CA PHE A 12 -14.83 -23.55 38.34
C PHE A 12 -16.13 -23.13 37.65
N VAL A 13 -16.35 -21.83 37.50
CA VAL A 13 -17.37 -21.31 36.58
C VAL A 13 -16.80 -21.39 35.17
N ARG A 14 -17.20 -22.43 34.43
CA ARG A 14 -17.04 -22.48 32.98
C ARG A 14 -18.00 -21.47 32.35
N LEU A 15 -17.53 -20.24 32.13
CA LEU A 15 -18.14 -19.35 31.15
C LEU A 15 -17.63 -19.74 29.76
N ALA A 16 -18.42 -20.56 29.08
CA ALA A 16 -18.32 -20.73 27.64
C ALA A 16 -18.76 -19.40 26.98
N LEU A 17 -17.79 -18.54 26.67
CA LEU A 17 -18.00 -17.45 25.73
C LEU A 17 -17.85 -18.03 24.32
N SER A 18 -19.00 -18.40 23.77
CA SER A 18 -19.22 -18.67 22.36
C SER A 18 -18.60 -17.53 21.53
N GLN A 19 -17.58 -17.84 20.73
CA GLN A 19 -17.06 -16.93 19.73
C GLN A 19 -18.12 -16.73 18.65
N ILE A 20 -18.78 -15.59 18.66
CA ILE A 20 -19.45 -15.06 17.49
C ILE A 20 -18.50 -14.03 16.90
N GLU A 21 -17.47 -14.52 16.20
CA GLU A 21 -16.76 -13.70 15.23
C GLU A 21 -17.69 -13.53 14.02
N ASN A 22 -18.60 -12.57 14.12
CA ASN A 22 -19.23 -12.05 12.91
C ASN A 22 -18.11 -11.33 12.13
N PRO A 23 -17.80 -11.71 10.89
CA PRO A 23 -16.90 -10.92 10.07
C PRO A 23 -17.51 -9.54 9.93
N ILE A 24 -16.82 -8.54 10.47
CA ILE A 24 -17.19 -7.14 10.29
C ILE A 24 -16.97 -6.87 8.81
N THR A 25 -18.05 -6.89 8.03
CA THR A 25 -18.03 -6.45 6.64
C THR A 25 -17.64 -4.97 6.66
N MET A 26 -16.38 -4.68 6.36
CA MET A 26 -15.93 -3.29 6.22
C MET A 26 -16.79 -2.62 5.15
N PRO A 27 -17.42 -1.46 5.42
CA PRO A 27 -18.07 -0.69 4.37
C PRO A 27 -17.02 -0.34 3.31
N SER A 28 -17.36 -0.53 2.04
CA SER A 28 -16.52 -0.05 0.94
C SER A 28 -16.20 1.43 1.18
N PRO A 29 -14.92 1.85 1.05
CA PRO A 29 -14.58 3.25 1.18
C PRO A 29 -15.42 4.05 0.18
N THR A 30 -16.30 4.88 0.70
CA THR A 30 -17.17 5.73 -0.12
C THR A 30 -16.29 6.85 -0.65
N THR A 31 -15.78 6.67 -1.87
CA THR A 31 -15.14 7.74 -2.62
C THR A 31 -16.16 8.85 -2.87
N THR A 32 -16.09 9.92 -2.09
CA THR A 32 -16.75 11.17 -2.45
C THR A 32 -15.71 12.27 -2.47
N LEU A 33 -15.14 12.44 -3.67
CA LEU A 33 -14.88 13.69 -4.37
C LEU A 33 -14.28 13.29 -5.72
N ASP A 34 -15.17 12.92 -6.64
CA ASP A 34 -14.89 12.96 -8.07
C ASP A 34 -14.83 14.44 -8.46
N VAL A 35 -13.62 14.94 -8.75
CA VAL A 35 -13.51 16.10 -9.62
C VAL A 35 -13.82 15.60 -11.02
N THR A 36 -15.11 15.62 -11.34
CA THR A 36 -15.63 15.31 -12.67
C THR A 36 -15.07 16.32 -13.65
N MET A 37 -14.30 15.86 -14.63
CA MET A 37 -14.30 16.44 -15.97
C MET A 37 -14.49 15.30 -16.97
N LEU A 38 -15.77 15.07 -17.30
CA LEU A 38 -16.34 14.71 -18.60
C LEU A 38 -15.41 13.99 -19.62
N ASN A 39 -15.66 12.71 -19.89
CA ASN A 39 -16.52 12.30 -21.01
C ASN A 39 -16.76 10.78 -21.01
N ALA A 40 -18.03 10.40 -21.01
CA ALA A 40 -18.49 9.02 -21.12
C ALA A 40 -18.53 8.62 -22.60
N ASN A 41 -17.57 7.81 -23.05
CA ASN A 41 -17.73 6.71 -24.00
C ASN A 41 -16.37 6.18 -24.45
N SER A 42 -15.93 5.07 -23.85
CA SER A 42 -15.13 4.09 -24.57
C SER A 42 -15.36 2.73 -23.93
N GLN A 43 -16.23 1.96 -24.59
CA GLN A 43 -16.43 0.53 -24.45
C GLN A 43 -15.06 -0.18 -24.37
N GLN A 44 -14.82 -0.88 -23.27
CA GLN A 44 -13.62 -1.70 -23.04
C GLN A 44 -13.51 -2.79 -24.12
N THR A 45 -12.40 -2.78 -24.86
CA THR A 45 -11.84 -3.97 -25.51
C THR A 45 -10.61 -4.43 -24.71
N PRO A 46 -10.48 -5.73 -24.40
CA PRO A 46 -9.36 -6.25 -23.61
C PRO A 46 -8.12 -6.39 -24.51
N SER A 47 -7.35 -5.31 -24.59
CA SER A 47 -5.97 -5.30 -25.08
C SER A 47 -5.26 -4.13 -24.38
N SER A 48 -4.97 -4.31 -23.09
CA SER A 48 -4.21 -3.36 -22.28
C SER A 48 -2.75 -3.35 -22.76
N HIS A 49 -2.48 -2.69 -23.88
CA HIS A 49 -1.13 -2.33 -24.26
C HIS A 49 -0.73 -1.14 -23.38
N TYR A 50 -0.28 -1.44 -22.16
CA TYR A 50 0.45 -0.49 -21.33
C TYR A 50 1.51 0.16 -22.23
N ALA A 51 1.51 1.48 -22.36
CA ALA A 51 2.30 2.16 -23.39
C ALA A 51 3.81 1.96 -23.17
N VAL A 52 4.40 1.02 -23.89
CA VAL A 52 5.83 0.64 -23.86
C VAL A 52 6.74 1.85 -24.16
N SER A 53 6.26 2.84 -24.91
CA SER A 53 7.04 4.02 -25.31
C SER A 53 7.50 4.93 -24.16
N THR A 54 6.98 4.72 -22.95
CA THR A 54 7.34 5.53 -21.79
C THR A 54 8.14 4.77 -20.73
N ALA A 55 8.59 3.54 -20.99
CA ALA A 55 9.26 2.70 -19.99
C ALA A 55 10.78 2.69 -20.12
N LEU A 56 11.49 2.73 -18.99
CA LEU A 56 12.95 2.70 -18.95
C LEU A 56 13.47 1.40 -19.61
N CYS A 57 14.37 1.53 -20.58
CA CYS A 57 14.88 0.41 -21.40
C CYS A 57 13.77 -0.42 -22.10
N GLY A 58 12.58 0.14 -22.32
CA GLY A 58 11.43 -0.57 -22.88
C GLY A 58 10.78 -1.57 -21.92
N ASP A 59 11.13 -1.55 -20.63
CA ASP A 59 10.57 -2.46 -19.62
C ASP A 59 9.88 -1.68 -18.51
N GLN A 60 8.57 -1.86 -18.39
CA GLN A 60 7.73 -1.14 -17.44
C GLN A 60 8.03 -1.47 -15.98
N ARG A 61 8.66 -2.61 -15.73
CA ARG A 61 9.07 -3.00 -14.38
C ARG A 61 10.15 -2.07 -13.83
N LEU A 62 10.89 -1.40 -14.72
CA LEU A 62 11.90 -0.41 -14.39
C LEU A 62 11.38 1.02 -14.24
N GLY A 63 10.07 1.23 -14.41
CA GLY A 63 9.47 2.56 -14.27
C GLY A 63 9.52 3.39 -15.55
N PRO A 64 9.07 4.66 -15.45
CA PRO A 64 8.96 5.52 -16.61
C PRO A 64 10.31 6.15 -17.00
N THR A 65 10.47 6.50 -18.27
CA THR A 65 11.59 7.29 -18.80
C THR A 65 11.53 8.75 -18.39
N ALA A 66 10.35 9.25 -18.05
CA ALA A 66 10.12 10.62 -17.59
C ALA A 66 9.20 10.63 -16.37
N LEU A 67 9.54 11.46 -15.38
CA LEU A 67 8.74 11.59 -14.18
C LEU A 67 7.49 12.45 -14.41
N PRO A 68 6.44 12.28 -13.57
CA PRO A 68 5.22 13.09 -13.64
C PRO A 68 5.53 14.59 -13.47
N SER A 69 4.91 15.44 -14.28
CA SER A 69 5.08 16.90 -14.22
C SER A 69 4.18 17.59 -13.17
N HIS A 70 3.21 16.88 -12.59
CA HIS A 70 2.30 17.44 -11.59
C HIS A 70 3.08 17.83 -10.32
N THR A 71 3.06 19.12 -9.95
CA THR A 71 3.95 19.70 -8.93
C THR A 71 3.95 18.93 -7.61
N LEU A 72 2.77 18.59 -7.06
CA LEU A 72 2.68 17.86 -5.78
C LEU A 72 3.20 16.42 -5.86
N ILE A 73 3.09 15.78 -7.03
CA ILE A 73 3.60 14.41 -7.20
C ILE A 73 5.11 14.47 -7.45
N ASN A 74 5.55 15.39 -8.28
CA ASN A 74 6.95 15.59 -8.60
C ASN A 74 7.78 15.96 -7.36
N SER A 75 7.22 16.73 -6.42
CA SER A 75 7.91 17.04 -5.16
C SER A 75 8.20 15.82 -4.29
N MET A 76 7.47 14.71 -4.46
CA MET A 76 7.74 13.45 -3.78
C MET A 76 8.80 12.59 -4.50
N LEU A 77 9.26 13.01 -5.68
CA LEU A 77 10.17 12.25 -6.54
C LEU A 77 11.57 12.88 -6.66
N VAL A 78 11.87 13.89 -5.83
CA VAL A 78 13.11 14.67 -5.92
C VAL A 78 14.37 13.80 -5.79
N ASN A 79 14.37 12.77 -4.95
CA ASN A 79 15.50 11.83 -4.81
C ASN A 79 15.18 10.44 -5.38
N TYR A 80 14.24 10.36 -6.32
CA TYR A 80 13.86 9.08 -6.91
C TYR A 80 14.96 8.53 -7.81
N HIS A 81 15.51 7.38 -7.43
CA HIS A 81 16.48 6.62 -8.21
C HIS A 81 15.87 5.25 -8.54
N PRO A 82 15.41 4.99 -9.77
CA PRO A 82 14.61 3.80 -10.12
C PRO A 82 15.31 2.48 -9.79
N SER A 83 16.63 2.40 -9.95
CA SER A 83 17.43 1.22 -9.63
C SER A 83 18.33 1.41 -8.40
N GLY A 84 18.17 2.51 -7.66
CA GLY A 84 19.10 2.86 -6.57
C GLY A 84 20.54 2.93 -7.07
N MET A 85 21.43 2.13 -6.48
CA MET A 85 22.85 2.02 -6.88
C MET A 85 23.11 0.93 -7.93
N GLU A 86 22.08 0.18 -8.35
CA GLU A 86 22.22 -0.90 -9.32
C GLU A 86 22.06 -0.38 -10.76
N CYS A 87 22.64 -1.12 -11.70
CA CYS A 87 22.25 -0.95 -13.10
C CYS A 87 20.83 -1.52 -13.32
N PRO A 88 20.14 -1.14 -14.41
CA PRO A 88 18.79 -1.63 -14.68
C PRO A 88 18.66 -3.16 -14.69
N GLN A 89 19.67 -3.87 -15.20
CA GLN A 89 19.68 -5.33 -15.18
C GLN A 89 19.85 -5.89 -13.76
N GLY A 90 20.78 -5.34 -12.97
CA GLY A 90 20.98 -5.73 -11.56
C GLY A 90 19.72 -5.53 -10.72
N TYR A 91 18.99 -4.44 -10.93
CA TYR A 91 17.68 -4.23 -10.29
C TYR A 91 16.68 -5.35 -10.65
N ARG A 92 16.59 -5.73 -11.92
CA ARG A 92 15.69 -6.83 -12.33
C ARG A 92 16.05 -8.13 -11.65
N ASP A 93 17.34 -8.47 -11.68
CA ASP A 93 17.82 -9.75 -11.16
C ASP A 93 17.63 -9.85 -9.63
N ALA A 94 17.73 -8.73 -8.92
CA ALA A 94 17.53 -8.69 -7.48
C ALA A 94 16.05 -8.64 -7.05
N TRP A 95 15.21 -7.88 -7.76
CA TRP A 95 13.90 -7.47 -7.25
C TRP A 95 12.70 -7.95 -8.07
N ILE A 96 12.93 -8.55 -9.24
CA ILE A 96 11.86 -9.06 -10.10
C ILE A 96 11.96 -10.58 -10.15
N ASN A 97 10.89 -11.25 -9.78
CA ASN A 97 10.85 -12.70 -9.81
C ASN A 97 10.69 -13.25 -11.25
N TYR A 98 10.74 -14.58 -11.38
CA TYR A 98 10.60 -15.26 -12.68
C TYR A 98 9.24 -15.05 -13.37
N THR A 99 8.19 -14.65 -12.64
CA THR A 99 6.87 -14.30 -13.21
C THR A 99 6.81 -12.85 -13.69
N GLY A 100 7.89 -12.09 -13.51
CA GLY A 100 7.98 -10.69 -13.90
C GLY A 100 7.34 -9.73 -12.90
N ILE A 101 7.03 -10.19 -11.69
CA ILE A 101 6.43 -9.40 -10.63
C ILE A 101 7.52 -8.95 -9.65
N ALA A 102 7.42 -7.71 -9.17
CA ALA A 102 8.32 -7.22 -8.12
C ALA A 102 8.12 -8.04 -6.83
N THR A 103 9.22 -8.47 -6.23
CA THR A 103 9.18 -9.21 -4.97
C THR A 103 8.79 -8.27 -3.83
N SER A 104 7.69 -8.58 -3.15
CA SER A 104 7.25 -7.83 -1.97
C SER A 104 7.92 -8.40 -0.70
N PRO A 105 8.22 -7.57 0.31
CA PRO A 105 8.64 -8.07 1.60
C PRO A 105 7.51 -8.87 2.28
N PRO A 106 7.84 -9.76 3.24
CA PRO A 106 6.85 -10.49 4.02
C PRO A 106 6.01 -9.54 4.90
N LEU A 107 4.94 -10.06 5.49
CA LEU A 107 4.11 -9.35 6.49
C LEU A 107 3.71 -7.93 6.03
N HIS A 108 3.19 -7.84 4.81
CA HIS A 108 2.63 -6.62 4.23
C HIS A 108 3.66 -5.48 4.10
N GLY A 109 4.96 -5.80 4.12
CA GLY A 109 6.01 -4.78 4.02
C GLY A 109 6.26 -4.02 5.33
N PHE A 110 5.71 -4.46 6.46
CA PHE A 110 6.05 -3.86 7.75
C PHE A 110 7.44 -4.30 8.20
N LYS A 111 8.18 -3.37 8.81
CA LYS A 111 9.42 -3.68 9.52
C LYS A 111 9.11 -4.69 10.64
N MET A 112 10.03 -5.63 10.87
CA MET A 112 9.84 -6.70 11.84
C MET A 112 10.67 -6.47 13.11
N PHE A 113 10.14 -6.91 14.24
CA PHE A 113 10.90 -7.13 15.47
C PHE A 113 11.83 -8.34 15.30
N PRO A 114 12.87 -8.50 16.15
CA PRO A 114 13.76 -9.66 16.12
C PRO A 114 13.05 -11.01 16.32
N ASN A 115 11.87 -11.02 16.94
CA ASN A 115 11.04 -12.22 17.13
C ASN A 115 10.20 -12.58 15.89
N GLY A 116 10.31 -11.84 14.80
CA GLY A 116 9.60 -12.07 13.54
C GLY A 116 8.19 -11.47 13.46
N THR A 117 7.72 -10.73 14.46
CA THR A 117 6.42 -10.05 14.40
C THR A 117 6.52 -8.67 13.77
N GLN A 118 5.50 -8.26 13.01
CA GLN A 118 5.45 -6.93 12.39
C GLN A 118 5.35 -5.79 13.42
N ILE A 119 6.02 -4.67 13.13
CA ILE A 119 5.96 -3.42 13.89
C ILE A 119 4.84 -2.55 13.31
N MET A 120 3.63 -2.77 13.81
CA MET A 120 2.44 -1.99 13.43
C MET A 120 1.53 -1.73 14.64
N SER A 121 0.60 -0.81 14.44
CA SER A 121 -0.48 -0.46 15.35
C SER A 121 -1.76 -0.21 14.55
N ARG A 122 -2.92 -0.44 15.14
CA ARG A 122 -4.19 0.00 14.54
C ARG A 122 -4.48 1.42 14.97
N VAL A 123 -4.77 2.27 14.00
CA VAL A 123 -5.05 3.70 14.24
C VAL A 123 -6.27 4.12 13.42
N THR A 124 -7.04 5.05 13.96
CA THR A 124 -8.08 5.73 13.21
C THR A 124 -7.48 6.96 12.54
N ILE A 125 -7.52 7.01 11.21
CA ILE A 125 -7.19 8.23 10.47
C ILE A 125 -8.42 9.14 10.56
N PRO A 126 -8.31 10.36 11.11
CA PRO A 126 -9.44 11.28 11.17
C PRO A 126 -9.80 11.83 9.79
N ASN A 127 -11.01 12.38 9.67
CA ASN A 127 -11.43 13.11 8.47
C ASN A 127 -10.42 14.21 8.09
N ASN A 128 -10.33 14.50 6.79
CA ASN A 128 -9.50 15.58 6.22
C ASN A 128 -7.99 15.36 6.25
N ILE A 129 -7.52 14.11 6.38
CA ILE A 129 -6.12 13.77 6.14
C ILE A 129 -5.90 13.49 4.66
N TYR A 130 -4.86 14.13 4.11
CA TYR A 130 -4.40 13.85 2.75
C TYR A 130 -3.43 12.67 2.75
N ILE A 131 -3.78 11.66 1.96
CA ILE A 131 -2.94 10.52 1.67
C ILE A 131 -2.54 10.52 0.20
N VAL A 132 -1.50 9.78 -0.14
CA VAL A 132 -1.10 9.50 -1.51
C VAL A 132 -1.03 8.01 -1.74
N ARG A 133 -1.62 7.60 -2.87
CA ARG A 133 -1.53 6.24 -3.40
C ARG A 133 -0.77 6.27 -4.73
N PHE A 134 0.19 5.37 -4.90
CA PHE A 134 0.85 5.09 -6.17
C PHE A 134 0.43 3.72 -6.70
N GLY A 135 0.22 3.57 -8.00
CA GLY A 135 -0.05 2.27 -8.64
C GLY A 135 -1.53 1.94 -8.86
N ASP A 136 -1.92 0.68 -8.70
CA ASP A 136 -3.27 0.21 -9.09
C ASP A 136 -4.38 0.80 -8.18
N PRO A 137 -5.51 1.30 -8.73
CA PRO A 137 -6.66 1.78 -7.94
C PRO A 137 -7.15 0.84 -6.85
N ASN A 138 -6.98 -0.47 -7.03
CA ASN A 138 -7.43 -1.48 -6.08
C ASN A 138 -6.39 -1.81 -5.00
N CYS A 139 -5.20 -1.18 -5.01
CA CYS A 139 -4.22 -1.36 -3.94
C CYS A 139 -4.70 -0.70 -2.64
N THR A 140 -4.44 -1.38 -1.52
CA THR A 140 -4.85 -0.96 -0.16
C THR A 140 -3.77 -0.23 0.63
N TYR A 141 -2.59 -0.01 0.03
CA TYR A 141 -1.45 0.66 0.67
C TYR A 141 -1.42 2.15 0.33
N VAL A 142 -1.30 2.98 1.37
CA VAL A 142 -1.28 4.44 1.26
C VAL A 142 -0.20 4.98 2.19
N SER A 143 0.25 6.20 1.93
CA SER A 143 1.06 6.94 2.89
C SER A 143 0.52 8.37 3.04
N PRO A 144 0.96 9.12 4.05
CA PRO A 144 0.72 10.55 4.10
C PRO A 144 1.12 11.24 2.79
N ALA A 145 0.35 12.23 2.37
CA ALA A 145 0.73 13.07 1.23
C ALA A 145 2.04 13.81 1.55
N GLY A 146 2.93 13.89 0.55
CA GLY A 146 4.27 14.48 0.72
C GLY A 146 5.35 13.51 1.18
N THR A 147 5.03 12.28 1.59
CA THR A 147 6.06 11.26 1.86
C THR A 147 6.89 11.02 0.58
N PRO A 148 8.22 11.15 0.62
CA PRO A 148 9.08 10.86 -0.53
C PRO A 148 8.87 9.45 -1.08
N TYR A 149 9.03 9.26 -2.39
CA TYR A 149 8.78 7.98 -3.04
C TYR A 149 9.72 6.89 -2.54
N GLU A 150 10.98 7.25 -2.31
CA GLU A 150 12.02 6.38 -1.76
C GLU A 150 11.69 5.83 -0.35
N HIS A 151 10.79 6.48 0.40
CA HIS A 151 10.37 6.02 1.73
C HIS A 151 9.22 5.01 1.70
N ARG A 152 8.79 4.57 0.51
CA ARG A 152 7.60 3.75 0.33
C ARG A 152 7.89 2.29 0.01
N ALA A 153 9.14 1.93 -0.27
CA ALA A 153 9.56 0.58 -0.69
C ALA A 153 8.66 -0.02 -1.79
N ILE A 154 8.22 0.80 -2.74
CA ILE A 154 7.39 0.37 -3.88
C ILE A 154 8.21 0.40 -5.18
N PRO A 155 7.95 -0.53 -6.11
CA PRO A 155 8.74 -0.67 -7.31
C PRO A 155 8.54 0.51 -8.28
N PRO A 156 9.51 0.80 -9.17
CA PRO A 156 9.39 1.79 -10.25
C PRO A 156 8.14 1.64 -11.12
N SER A 157 7.65 0.41 -11.30
CA SER A 157 6.45 0.11 -12.09
C SER A 157 5.19 0.83 -11.60
N ASN A 158 5.12 1.20 -10.31
CA ASN A 158 3.98 1.95 -9.77
C ASN A 158 3.91 3.40 -10.30
N LEU A 159 4.98 3.89 -10.94
CA LEU A 159 5.03 5.18 -11.63
C LEU A 159 4.74 5.08 -13.14
N VAL A 160 4.48 3.90 -13.68
CA VAL A 160 4.18 3.75 -15.12
C VAL A 160 2.72 4.12 -15.43
N ARG A 161 2.51 4.76 -16.59
CA ARG A 161 1.16 5.04 -17.12
C ARG A 161 0.50 3.74 -17.58
N ARG A 162 -0.72 3.48 -17.12
CA ARG A 162 -1.51 2.32 -17.60
C ARG A 162 -2.30 2.57 -18.88
N SER A 163 -2.27 3.79 -19.44
CA SER A 163 -2.88 4.09 -20.74
C SER A 163 -2.23 5.31 -21.42
N ALA A 164 -2.39 5.44 -22.74
CA ALA A 164 -1.84 6.53 -23.54
C ALA A 164 -2.34 7.93 -23.13
N ASN A 165 -3.47 7.99 -22.41
CA ASN A 165 -4.05 9.20 -21.83
C ASN A 165 -4.00 9.23 -20.29
N GLY A 166 -3.53 8.16 -19.63
CA GLY A 166 -3.58 8.03 -18.18
C GLY A 166 -2.49 8.84 -17.51
N THR A 167 -2.81 9.58 -16.46
CA THR A 167 -1.81 10.17 -15.56
C THR A 167 -0.99 9.04 -14.92
N VAL A 168 0.29 9.25 -14.66
CA VAL A 168 1.06 8.36 -13.77
C VAL A 168 0.29 8.24 -12.46
N TYR A 169 0.09 7.02 -11.96
CA TYR A 169 -0.91 6.70 -10.94
C TYR A 169 -0.54 7.15 -9.51
N GLY A 170 0.13 8.28 -9.34
CA GLY A 170 0.19 9.00 -8.07
C GLY A 170 -1.10 9.81 -7.89
N ARG A 171 -1.94 9.44 -6.92
CA ARG A 171 -3.19 10.15 -6.61
C ARG A 171 -3.18 10.59 -5.16
N ILE A 172 -3.40 11.89 -4.94
CA ILE A 172 -3.69 12.45 -3.62
C ILE A 172 -5.19 12.22 -3.34
N LEU A 173 -5.51 11.69 -2.17
CA LEU A 173 -6.87 11.41 -1.74
C LEU A 173 -7.12 12.04 -0.37
N THR A 174 -8.37 12.37 -0.10
CA THR A 174 -8.84 12.70 1.24
C THR A 174 -9.62 11.50 1.76
N LEU A 175 -9.33 11.07 2.99
CA LEU A 175 -10.06 9.98 3.62
C LEU A 175 -11.21 10.50 4.47
N THR A 176 -12.31 9.75 4.45
CA THR A 176 -13.23 9.71 5.58
C THR A 176 -12.60 8.91 6.71
N GLU A 177 -13.09 9.10 7.92
CA GLU A 177 -12.63 8.38 9.09
C GLU A 177 -12.60 6.86 8.84
N ILE A 178 -11.44 6.25 9.08
CA ILE A 178 -11.22 4.82 8.83
C ILE A 178 -10.13 4.27 9.75
N GLU A 179 -10.35 3.07 10.27
CA GLU A 179 -9.33 2.31 11.01
C GLU A 179 -8.38 1.62 10.02
N VAL A 180 -7.07 1.76 10.25
CA VAL A 180 -6.02 1.19 9.39
C VAL A 180 -4.90 0.57 10.22
N GLU A 181 -4.15 -0.32 9.59
CA GLU A 181 -2.84 -0.76 10.10
C GLU A 181 -1.78 0.29 9.72
N ASN A 182 -1.12 0.85 10.73
CA ASN A 182 -0.08 1.85 10.60
C ASN A 182 1.23 1.36 11.19
N GLY A 183 2.32 1.46 10.45
CA GLY A 183 3.61 0.92 10.86
C GLY A 183 4.76 1.41 10.00
N THR A 184 5.97 1.05 10.42
CA THR A 184 7.19 1.39 9.68
C THR A 184 7.34 0.48 8.48
N ILE A 185 7.65 1.05 7.31
CA ILE A 185 7.89 0.30 6.08
C ILE A 185 9.28 -0.35 6.15
N ALA A 186 9.37 -1.63 5.80
CA ALA A 186 10.63 -2.35 5.63
C ALA A 186 11.38 -1.83 4.40
N PRO A 187 12.72 -1.75 4.43
CA PRO A 187 13.52 -1.32 3.29
C PRO A 187 13.42 -2.29 2.10
#